data_AF-Q0V5Q8-F1
#
_entry.id   AF-Q0V5Q8-F1
#
_cell.length_a   1.000
_cell.length_b   1.000
_cell.length_c   1.000
_cell.angle_alpha   90.00
_cell.angle_beta   90.00
_cell.angle_gamma   90.00
#
_symmetry.space_group_name_H-M   'P 1'
#
loop_
_entity.id
_entity.type
_entity.pdbx_description
1 polymer ?
#
loop_
_entity_poly.entity_id
_entity_poly.type
_entity_poly.pdbx_seq_one_letter_code
_entity_poly.pdbx_strand_id
1 'polypeptide(L)'
;MGFYHLLVMAACAMLVVESAPTKRQAAGVPDYVLKYAPVVYLHSEDPYMPTDLQVFLNNTTPRVAFAEVPGPSKPLTLENVNQLGDTVYLTSNDDVTKDPTWIKGTRPDANGKTNGAVTAAVIVTGTRGMATSMRFT
;
A
#
# COMPACT_ATOMS: atom_id res chain seq x y z
N MET A 1 -55.64 4.66 48.83
CA MET A 1 -55.47 6.10 48.57
C MET A 1 -54.05 6.48 48.98
N GLY A 2 -53.13 6.49 48.02
CA GLY A 2 -51.73 6.83 48.22
C GLY A 2 -51.17 7.28 46.89
N PHE A 3 -51.18 8.60 46.68
CA PHE A 3 -50.65 9.27 45.52
C PHE A 3 -49.11 9.17 45.50
N TYR A 4 -48.53 9.04 44.30
CA TYR A 4 -47.51 9.91 43.70
C TYR A 4 -46.52 9.12 42.84
N HIS A 5 -46.51 9.52 41.57
CA HIS A 5 -45.57 9.16 40.53
C HIS A 5 -44.12 9.22 40.99
N LEU A 6 -43.34 8.19 40.66
CA LEU A 6 -41.90 8.38 40.44
C LEU A 6 -41.50 7.68 39.14
N LEU A 7 -41.57 8.50 38.09
CA LEU A 7 -41.09 8.25 36.75
C LEU A 7 -39.56 8.33 36.81
N VAL A 8 -38.87 7.20 37.06
CA VAL A 8 -37.41 7.16 36.96
C VAL A 8 -37.07 6.89 35.50
N MET A 9 -36.84 7.98 34.78
CA MET A 9 -36.26 7.98 33.44
C MET A 9 -34.96 7.19 33.45
N ALA A 10 -34.97 6.00 32.83
CA ALA A 10 -33.75 5.29 32.53
C ALA A 10 -32.96 6.15 31.53
N ALA A 11 -31.95 6.87 32.02
CA ALA A 11 -30.98 7.52 31.18
C ALA A 11 -30.16 6.43 30.47
N CYS A 12 -30.62 6.01 29.28
CA CYS A 12 -29.79 5.33 28.31
C CYS A 12 -28.65 6.28 27.93
N ALA A 13 -27.56 6.22 28.69
CA ALA A 13 -26.30 6.81 28.29
C ALA A 13 -25.88 6.10 26.99
N MET A 14 -26.19 6.71 25.85
CA MET A 14 -25.59 6.33 24.59
C MET A 14 -24.10 6.61 24.73
N LEU A 15 -23.31 5.55 24.95
CA LEU A 15 -21.88 5.60 24.73
C LEU A 15 -21.69 5.74 23.23
N VAL A 16 -21.62 6.99 22.75
CA VAL A 16 -21.06 7.27 21.44
C VAL A 16 -19.59 6.86 21.52
N VAL A 17 -19.28 5.67 21.02
CA VAL A 17 -17.91 5.30 20.70
C VAL A 17 -17.52 6.16 19.52
N GLU A 18 -16.98 7.33 19.82
CA GLU A 18 -16.34 8.15 18.81
C GLU A 18 -14.99 7.49 18.49
N SER A 19 -15.01 6.59 17.49
CA SER A 19 -13.79 6.06 16.90
C SER A 19 -13.15 7.15 16.04
N ALA A 20 -12.66 8.21 16.67
CA ALA A 20 -11.75 9.12 15.99
C ALA A 20 -10.50 8.30 15.63
N PRO A 21 -10.08 8.25 14.35
CA PRO A 21 -8.78 7.71 14.05
C PRO A 21 -7.78 8.55 14.83
N THR A 22 -7.14 7.94 15.83
CA THR A 22 -6.00 8.54 16.53
C THR A 22 -5.09 9.14 15.47
N LYS A 23 -4.80 10.44 15.55
CA LYS A 23 -3.86 11.11 14.65
C LYS A 23 -2.53 10.36 14.73
N ARG A 24 -2.32 9.43 13.78
CA ARG A 24 -1.05 8.75 13.56
C ARG A 24 -0.15 9.75 12.86
N GLN A 25 0.36 10.71 13.62
CA GLN A 25 1.24 11.73 13.08
C GLN A 25 2.64 11.12 13.04
N ALA A 26 2.95 10.47 11.92
CA ALA A 26 4.34 10.20 11.58
C ALA A 26 4.99 11.55 11.25
N ALA A 27 5.91 12.00 12.10
CA ALA A 27 6.62 13.25 11.90
C ALA A 27 7.26 13.26 10.50
N GLY A 28 7.04 14.33 9.74
CA GLY A 28 7.57 14.48 8.37
C GLY A 28 6.67 13.97 7.24
N VAL A 29 5.53 13.33 7.53
CA VAL A 29 4.54 12.97 6.51
C VAL A 29 3.56 14.13 6.29
N PRO A 30 3.38 14.63 5.05
CA PRO A 30 2.42 15.70 4.77
C PRO A 30 0.98 15.31 5.11
N ASP A 31 0.20 16.25 5.63
CA ASP A 31 -1.18 16.00 6.09
C ASP A 31 -2.11 15.45 5.00
N TYR A 32 -1.89 15.83 3.73
CA TYR A 32 -2.69 15.32 2.61
C TYR A 32 -2.52 13.81 2.41
N VAL A 33 -1.34 13.26 2.71
CA VAL A 33 -1.08 11.82 2.63
C VAL A 33 -1.90 11.10 3.70
N LEU A 34 -1.95 11.64 4.92
CA LEU A 34 -2.74 11.06 6.00
C LEU A 34 -4.25 11.16 5.74
N LYS A 35 -4.69 12.27 5.11
CA LYS A 35 -6.10 12.57 4.86
C LYS A 35 -6.69 11.82 3.66
N TYR A 36 -5.93 11.68 2.58
CA TYR A 36 -6.47 11.20 1.31
C TYR A 36 -5.88 9.88 0.83
N ALA A 37 -4.68 9.48 1.30
CA ALA A 37 -4.11 8.20 0.84
C ALA A 37 -4.90 7.03 1.43
N PRO A 38 -5.32 6.05 0.62
CA PRO A 38 -5.99 4.85 1.10
C PRO A 38 -5.06 4.05 2.02
N VAL A 39 -5.64 3.43 3.04
CA VAL A 39 -4.92 2.53 3.95
C VAL A 39 -4.95 1.12 3.38
N VAL A 40 -3.79 0.55 3.09
CA VAL A 40 -3.66 -0.86 2.72
C VAL A 40 -3.01 -1.62 3.88
N TYR A 41 -3.57 -2.78 4.21
CA TYR A 41 -3.02 -3.68 5.21
C TYR A 41 -2.36 -4.87 4.50
N LEU A 42 -1.06 -5.06 4.75
CA LEU A 42 -0.33 -6.22 4.27
C LEU A 42 -0.32 -7.28 5.37
N HIS A 43 -0.88 -8.46 5.09
CA HIS A 43 -0.90 -9.53 6.07
C HIS A 43 0.52 -10.06 6.30
N SER A 44 0.85 -10.42 7.54
CA SER A 44 2.20 -10.90 7.87
C SER A 44 2.54 -12.22 7.20
N GLU A 45 1.55 -12.97 6.73
CA GLU A 45 1.72 -14.24 6.00
C GLU A 45 1.54 -14.08 4.49
N ASP A 46 1.37 -12.85 3.99
CA ASP A 46 1.27 -12.61 2.55
C ASP A 46 2.60 -13.02 1.87
N PRO A 47 2.59 -13.94 0.89
CA PRO A 47 3.80 -14.33 0.18
C PRO A 47 4.27 -13.24 -0.81
N TYR A 48 3.40 -12.31 -1.20
CA TYR A 48 3.66 -11.26 -2.18
C TYR A 48 3.93 -9.93 -1.48
N MET A 49 5.20 -9.71 -1.19
CA MET A 49 5.66 -8.47 -0.57
C MET A 49 5.89 -7.39 -1.64
N PRO A 50 6.00 -6.12 -1.24
CA PRO A 50 6.28 -5.02 -2.14
C PRO A 50 7.59 -5.22 -2.90
N THR A 51 7.50 -5.22 -4.22
CA THR A 51 8.65 -5.45 -5.11
C THR A 51 9.42 -4.16 -5.39
N ASP A 52 10.74 -4.30 -5.54
CA ASP A 52 11.61 -3.25 -6.04
C ASP A 52 11.24 -2.88 -7.48
N LEU A 53 11.09 -1.59 -7.76
CA LEU A 53 10.65 -1.12 -9.08
C LEU A 53 11.63 -1.49 -10.20
N GLN A 54 12.94 -1.49 -9.96
CA GLN A 54 13.91 -1.89 -10.97
C GLN A 54 13.83 -3.40 -11.23
N VAL A 55 13.61 -4.22 -10.20
CA VAL A 55 13.34 -5.65 -10.37
C VAL A 55 12.08 -5.87 -11.21
N PHE A 56 11.01 -5.13 -10.98
CA PHE A 56 9.80 -5.20 -11.81
C PHE A 56 10.09 -4.85 -13.28
N LEU A 57 10.83 -3.76 -13.52
CA LEU A 57 11.20 -3.33 -14.88
C LEU A 57 12.10 -4.34 -15.60
N ASN A 58 13.01 -5.00 -14.88
CA ASN A 58 13.89 -6.03 -15.46
C ASN A 58 13.13 -7.29 -15.91
N ASN A 59 11.97 -7.57 -15.30
CA ASN A 59 11.16 -8.76 -15.59
C ASN A 59 9.92 -8.46 -16.45
N THR A 60 9.87 -7.26 -17.05
CA THR A 60 8.80 -6.86 -17.96
C THR A 60 9.36 -6.36 -19.29
N THR A 61 8.54 -6.48 -20.33
CA THR A 61 8.81 -5.95 -21.67
C THR A 61 7.62 -5.11 -22.11
N PRO A 62 7.82 -3.90 -22.65
CA PRO A 62 6.73 -3.08 -23.13
C PRO A 62 6.13 -3.70 -24.40
N ARG A 63 4.80 -3.81 -24.47
CA ARG A 63 4.08 -4.38 -25.60
C ARG A 63 2.86 -3.56 -26.00
N VAL A 64 2.51 -3.62 -27.28
CA VAL A 64 1.25 -3.14 -27.85
C VAL A 64 0.65 -4.30 -28.64
N ALA A 65 -0.61 -4.64 -28.37
CA ALA A 65 -1.30 -5.76 -29.02
C ALA A 65 -0.46 -7.06 -29.03
N PHE A 66 0.16 -7.39 -27.88
CA PHE A 66 1.04 -8.55 -27.68
C PHE A 66 2.37 -8.54 -28.45
N ALA A 67 2.65 -7.52 -29.26
CA ALA A 67 3.93 -7.34 -29.92
C ALA A 67 4.85 -6.46 -29.06
N GLU A 68 6.12 -6.85 -28.94
CA GLU A 68 7.15 -6.04 -28.32
C GLU A 68 7.35 -4.73 -29.07
N VAL A 69 7.42 -3.62 -28.34
CA VAL A 69 7.76 -2.32 -28.93
C VAL A 69 9.26 -2.06 -28.78
N PRO A 70 9.89 -1.36 -29.74
CA PRO A 70 11.30 -1.01 -29.64
C PRO A 70 11.63 -0.19 -28.39
N GLY A 71 10.64 0.56 -27.85
CA GLY A 71 10.69 1.21 -26.54
C GLY A 71 11.88 2.16 -26.33
N PRO A 72 12.03 2.74 -25.14
CA PRO A 72 13.28 3.40 -24.78
C PRO A 72 14.43 2.39 -24.74
N SER A 73 15.67 2.89 -24.78
CA SER A 73 16.88 2.08 -24.68
C SER A 73 16.79 1.07 -23.54
N LYS A 74 16.96 -0.22 -23.85
CA LYS A 74 17.08 -1.28 -22.84
C LYS A 74 18.41 -1.12 -22.08
N PRO A 75 18.45 -1.40 -20.76
CA PRO A 75 17.35 -1.87 -19.91
C PRO A 75 16.32 -0.77 -19.57
N LEU A 76 15.09 -1.18 -19.25
CA LEU A 76 14.09 -0.25 -18.71
C LEU A 76 14.53 0.27 -17.36
N THR A 77 14.40 1.57 -17.14
CA THR A 77 14.70 2.24 -15.86
C THR A 77 13.58 3.21 -15.51
N LEU A 78 13.56 3.66 -14.25
CA LEU A 78 12.62 4.70 -13.82
C LEU A 78 12.78 6.02 -14.58
N GLU A 79 13.94 6.25 -15.19
CA GLU A 79 14.27 7.46 -15.96
C GLU A 79 13.80 7.41 -17.41
N ASN A 80 13.53 6.21 -17.94
CA ASN A 80 13.17 6.02 -19.35
C ASN A 80 11.76 5.46 -19.57
N VAL A 81 11.14 4.86 -18.54
CA VAL A 81 9.80 4.25 -18.66
C VAL A 81 8.71 5.27 -19.03
N ASN A 82 8.90 6.54 -18.68
CA ASN A 82 8.03 7.65 -19.04
C ASN A 82 8.06 8.03 -20.53
N GLN A 83 9.00 7.47 -21.30
CA GLN A 83 9.10 7.69 -22.75
C GLN A 83 8.20 6.73 -23.55
N LEU A 84 7.57 5.76 -22.88
CA LEU A 84 6.62 4.84 -23.50
C LEU A 84 5.33 5.59 -23.88
N GLY A 85 4.75 5.18 -25.03
CA GLY A 85 3.47 5.72 -25.47
C GLY A 85 2.31 5.31 -24.56
N ASP A 86 1.22 6.07 -24.62
CA ASP A 86 -0.02 5.86 -23.88
C ASP A 86 -0.71 4.51 -24.12
N THR A 87 -0.47 3.91 -25.28
CA THR A 87 -0.99 2.59 -25.68
C THR A 87 -0.08 1.42 -25.30
N VAL A 88 1.09 1.68 -24.70
CA VAL A 88 2.09 0.68 -24.36
C VAL A 88 1.89 0.17 -22.93
N TYR A 89 1.93 -1.15 -22.76
CA TYR A 89 1.82 -1.80 -21.45
C TYR A 89 3.06 -2.63 -21.12
N LEU A 90 3.50 -2.56 -19.87
CA LEU A 90 4.54 -3.46 -19.36
C LEU A 90 3.95 -4.85 -19.17
N THR A 91 4.48 -5.81 -19.91
CA THR A 91 4.03 -7.21 -19.88
C THR A 91 5.10 -8.07 -19.24
N SER A 92 4.74 -8.99 -18.35
CA SER A 92 5.70 -9.91 -17.74
C SER A 92 6.41 -10.77 -18.80
N ASN A 93 7.72 -10.98 -18.59
CA ASN A 93 8.51 -11.93 -19.38
C ASN A 93 8.27 -13.38 -18.95
N ASP A 94 7.79 -13.59 -17.72
CA ASP A 94 7.56 -14.91 -17.14
C ASP A 94 6.08 -15.25 -17.06
N ASP A 95 5.79 -16.54 -16.95
CA ASP A 95 4.45 -17.03 -16.61
C ASP A 95 4.21 -16.83 -15.11
N VAL A 96 3.37 -15.85 -14.76
CA VAL A 96 3.02 -15.53 -13.37
C VAL A 96 2.33 -16.67 -12.64
N THR A 97 1.72 -17.63 -13.35
CA THR A 97 1.08 -18.80 -12.72
C THR A 97 2.08 -19.80 -12.16
N LYS A 98 3.36 -19.68 -12.55
CA LYS A 98 4.47 -20.50 -12.04
C LYS A 98 5.18 -19.89 -10.83
N ASP A 99 4.58 -18.86 -10.23
CA ASP A 99 5.07 -18.20 -9.02
C ASP A 99 6.54 -17.77 -9.12
N PRO A 100 6.91 -16.91 -10.11
CA PRO A 100 8.28 -16.50 -10.30
C PRO A 100 8.81 -15.78 -9.06
N THR A 101 10.11 -15.91 -8.77
CA THR A 101 10.65 -15.41 -7.50
C THR A 101 10.62 -13.88 -7.39
N TRP A 102 10.70 -13.17 -8.51
CA TRP A 102 10.78 -11.71 -8.54
C TRP A 102 9.47 -11.01 -8.11
N ILE A 103 8.32 -11.70 -8.15
CA ILE A 103 7.04 -11.12 -7.68
C ILE A 103 6.87 -11.21 -6.15
N LYS A 104 7.74 -11.94 -5.45
CA LYS A 104 7.65 -12.07 -3.98
C LYS A 104 8.17 -10.85 -3.23
N GLY A 105 8.87 -9.96 -3.93
CA GLY A 105 9.30 -8.66 -3.43
C GLY A 105 10.19 -8.71 -2.18
N THR A 106 10.20 -7.60 -1.45
CA THR A 106 11.05 -7.41 -0.26
C THR A 106 10.18 -7.28 0.97
N ARG A 107 10.35 -8.22 1.91
CA ARG A 107 9.67 -8.20 3.20
C ARG A 107 10.05 -6.93 3.99
N PRO A 108 9.06 -6.15 4.49
CA PRO A 108 9.33 -5.05 5.40
C PRO A 108 9.92 -5.55 6.74
N ASP A 109 10.84 -4.78 7.31
CA ASP A 109 11.35 -5.01 8.66
C ASP A 109 10.33 -4.63 9.76
N ALA A 110 10.74 -4.73 11.02
CA ALA A 110 9.88 -4.39 12.17
C ALA A 110 9.43 -2.92 12.19
N ASN A 111 10.14 -2.03 11.48
CA ASN A 111 9.79 -0.62 11.29
C ASN A 111 9.09 -0.39 9.94
N GLY A 112 8.64 -1.46 9.29
CA GLY A 112 7.94 -1.35 8.02
C GLY A 112 8.84 -0.90 6.85
N LYS A 113 10.16 -0.96 6.97
CA LYS A 113 11.04 -0.54 5.89
C LYS A 113 11.41 -1.72 5.01
N THR A 114 11.30 -1.55 3.69
CA THR A 114 11.82 -2.50 2.70
C THR A 114 13.30 -2.21 2.43
N ASN A 115 14.18 -2.86 3.19
CA ASN A 115 15.62 -2.58 3.12
C ASN A 115 16.22 -3.01 1.78
N GLY A 116 16.96 -2.10 1.12
CA GLY A 116 17.62 -2.37 -0.15
C GLY A 116 16.68 -2.40 -1.37
N ALA A 117 15.42 -1.95 -1.23
CA ALA A 117 14.46 -1.90 -2.32
C ALA A 117 13.79 -0.53 -2.41
N VAL A 118 13.65 -0.02 -3.64
CA VAL A 118 12.83 1.13 -3.98
C VAL A 118 11.45 0.61 -4.38
N THR A 119 10.55 0.53 -3.41
CA THR A 119 9.19 0.03 -3.62
C THR A 119 8.22 1.19 -3.84
N ALA A 120 7.14 0.96 -4.58
CA ALA A 120 6.17 2.01 -4.92
C ALA A 120 5.29 2.47 -3.75
N ALA A 121 5.50 1.96 -2.52
CA ALA A 121 4.71 2.39 -1.38
C ALA A 121 5.46 3.14 -0.32
N VAL A 122 4.66 3.99 0.31
CA VAL A 122 4.97 4.66 1.55
C VAL A 122 4.47 3.82 2.73
N ILE A 123 5.38 3.12 3.41
CA ILE A 123 5.03 2.49 4.69
C ILE A 123 5.17 3.51 5.81
N VAL A 124 4.07 3.78 6.52
CA VAL A 124 4.06 4.69 7.66
C VAL A 124 3.87 3.88 8.94
N THR A 125 4.94 3.72 9.73
CA THR A 125 4.85 3.08 11.04
C THR A 125 4.64 4.10 12.15
N GLY A 126 3.59 3.89 12.94
CA GLY A 126 3.44 4.53 14.24
C GLY A 126 4.24 3.78 15.30
N THR A 127 4.92 4.49 16.19
CA THR A 127 5.60 3.92 17.36
C THR A 127 4.58 3.39 18.35
N ARG A 128 4.06 2.17 18.12
CA ARG A 128 3.58 1.21 19.13
C ARG A 128 3.05 -0.05 18.44
N GLY A 129 3.81 -1.14 18.58
CA GLY A 129 3.33 -2.53 18.58
C GLY A 129 2.60 -3.02 17.32
N MET A 130 3.35 -3.70 16.45
CA MET A 130 2.85 -4.79 15.60
C MET A 130 1.78 -4.48 14.54
N ALA A 131 1.80 -3.31 13.90
CA ALA A 131 1.02 -3.09 12.68
C ALA A 131 1.77 -2.18 11.70
N THR A 132 2.38 -2.81 10.69
CA THR A 132 2.97 -2.12 9.54
C THR A 132 1.85 -1.74 8.59
N SER A 133 1.56 -0.44 8.46
CA SER A 133 0.56 0.09 7.52
C SER A 133 1.27 0.66 6.30
N MET A 134 0.97 0.11 5.13
CA MET A 134 1.50 0.54 3.84
C MET A 134 0.49 1.43 3.12
N ARG A 135 0.90 2.58 2.60
CA ARG A 135 0.10 3.51 1.79
C ARG A 135 0.84 3.78 0.47
N PHE A 136 0.34 3.28 -0.65
CA PHE A 136 0.93 3.54 -1.97
C PHE A 136 0.45 4.90 -2.53
N THR A 137 1.32 5.56 -3.30
CA THR A 137 1.07 6.81 -4.07
C THR A 137 0.11 6.55 -5.23
#